data_AF-A0A932TZB3-F1
#
_entry.id   AF-A0A932TZB3-F1
#
_cell.length_a   1.000
_cell.length_b   1.000
_cell.length_c   1.000
_cell.angle_alpha   90.00
_cell.angle_beta   90.00
_cell.angle_gamma   90.00
#
_symmetry.space_group_name_H-M   'P 1'
#
loop_
_entity.id
_entity.type
_entity.pdbx_description
1 polymer ?
#
loop_
_entity_poly.entity_id
_entity_poly.type
_entity_poly.pdbx_seq_one_letter_code
_entity_poly.pdbx_strand_id
1 'polypeptide(L)'
;GKLRVYRSRTGGNDWDALTNGLPQSDCYVNVLRSALAVDSLDSCGVYFGTTGGQVYASADSGDSWMPIVRDLPAVLSVEVQTL
;
A
#
# COMPACT_ATOMS: atom_id res chain seq x y z
N GLY A 1 12.53 6.28 -9.08
CA GLY A 1 11.35 5.50 -9.54
C GLY A 1 10.10 6.09 -8.92
N LYS A 2 8.94 5.47 -9.14
CA LYS A 2 7.65 5.91 -8.59
C LYS A 2 7.01 4.75 -7.83
N LEU A 3 6.48 5.00 -6.65
CA LEU A 3 5.73 4.02 -5.88
C LEU A 3 4.25 4.10 -6.27
N ARG A 4 3.64 2.97 -6.59
CA ARG A 4 2.25 2.90 -7.06
C ARG A 4 1.58 1.62 -6.58
N VAL A 5 0.31 1.72 -6.27
CA VAL A 5 -0.61 0.59 -6.16
C VAL A 5 -1.57 0.66 -7.34
N TYR A 6 -1.94 -0.48 -7.90
CA TYR A 6 -2.94 -0.56 -8.96
C TYR A 6 -4.15 -1.33 -8.44
N ARG A 7 -5.35 -0.86 -8.79
CA ARG A 7 -6.62 -1.50 -8.42
C ARG A 7 -7.45 -1.73 -9.67
N SER A 8 -8.06 -2.90 -9.76
CA SER A 8 -9.12 -3.18 -10.73
C SER A 8 -10.45 -3.30 -10.03
N ARG A 9 -11.50 -2.72 -10.62
CA ARG A 9 -12.90 -2.94 -10.22
C ARG A 9 -13.66 -3.84 -11.21
N THR A 10 -12.98 -4.30 -12.25
CA THR A 10 -13.55 -5.06 -13.37
C THR A 10 -13.05 -6.50 -13.43
N GLY A 11 -12.45 -7.00 -12.35
CA GLY A 11 -11.87 -8.34 -12.30
C GLY A 11 -10.56 -8.49 -13.09
N GLY A 12 -9.86 -7.38 -13.34
CA GLY A 12 -8.54 -7.36 -13.96
C GLY A 12 -8.48 -6.84 -15.39
N ASN A 13 -9.61 -6.43 -15.98
CA ASN A 13 -9.64 -5.88 -17.35
C ASN A 13 -9.07 -4.45 -17.42
N ASP A 14 -9.41 -3.62 -16.42
CA ASP A 14 -8.96 -2.24 -16.31
C ASP A 14 -8.31 -2.00 -14.94
N TRP A 15 -7.32 -1.11 -14.91
CA TRP A 15 -6.52 -0.84 -13.71
C TRP A 15 -6.29 0.66 -13.53
N ASP A 16 -6.61 1.15 -12.33
CA ASP A 16 -6.37 2.52 -11.91
C ASP A 16 -5.06 2.62 -11.14
N ALA A 17 -4.24 3.62 -11.48
CA ALA A 17 -3.04 3.94 -10.72
C ALA A 17 -3.40 4.77 -9.47
N LEU A 18 -3.25 4.16 -8.30
CA LEU A 18 -3.53 4.75 -7.01
C LEU A 18 -2.24 5.35 -6.42
N THR A 19 -2.11 6.67 -6.51
CA THR A 19 -0.82 7.35 -6.28
C THR A 19 -0.87 8.53 -5.32
N ASN A 20 -2.06 8.98 -4.94
CA ASN A 20 -2.23 10.13 -4.08
C ASN A 20 -1.62 9.87 -2.69
N GLY A 21 -0.61 10.66 -2.30
CA GLY A 21 0.14 10.46 -1.06
C GLY A 21 1.35 9.51 -1.15
N LEU A 22 1.61 8.89 -2.30
CA LEU A 22 2.79 8.03 -2.52
C LEU A 22 3.93 8.78 -3.24
N PRO A 23 5.21 8.48 -2.94
CA PRO A 23 6.36 9.08 -3.64
C PRO A 23 6.33 8.88 -5.16
N GLN A 24 6.29 9.98 -5.91
CA GLN A 24 6.23 10.00 -7.38
C GLN A 24 7.56 10.36 -8.07
N SER A 25 8.66 10.43 -7.33
CA SER A 25 10.02 10.56 -7.88
C SER A 25 11.03 9.91 -6.94
N ASP A 26 12.19 9.53 -7.48
CA ASP A 26 13.36 9.07 -6.73
C ASP A 26 13.14 7.97 -5.69
N CYS A 27 12.04 7.22 -5.83
CA CYS A 27 11.70 6.11 -4.95
C CYS A 27 12.10 4.78 -5.61
N TYR A 28 12.96 4.02 -4.95
CA TYR A 28 13.52 2.74 -5.42
C TYR A 28 13.47 1.71 -4.29
N VAL A 29 12.25 1.36 -3.86
CA VAL A 29 11.99 0.37 -2.82
C VAL A 29 11.14 -0.77 -3.39
N ASN A 30 11.18 -1.94 -2.76
CA ASN A 30 10.34 -3.07 -3.12
C ASN A 30 9.20 -3.24 -2.11
N VAL A 31 8.08 -3.79 -2.57
CA VAL A 31 7.01 -4.34 -1.72
C VAL A 31 7.07 -5.85 -1.88
N LEU A 32 7.33 -6.58 -0.80
CA LEU A 32 7.45 -8.03 -0.84
C LEU A 32 6.08 -8.70 -0.89
N ARG A 33 6.06 -9.97 -1.30
CA ARG A 33 4.83 -10.76 -1.51
C ARG A 33 3.86 -10.71 -0.32
N SER A 34 4.37 -10.81 0.89
CA SER A 34 3.56 -10.81 2.12
C SER A 34 3.44 -9.43 2.77
N ALA A 35 3.99 -8.38 2.14
CA ALA A 35 4.00 -7.03 2.68
C ALA A 35 2.82 -6.19 2.19
N LEU A 36 1.71 -6.80 1.75
CA LEU A 36 0.46 -6.14 1.37
C LEU A 36 -0.68 -6.89 2.04
N ALA A 37 -1.52 -6.16 2.78
CA ALA A 37 -2.70 -6.70 3.45
C ALA A 37 -3.89 -5.75 3.29
N VAL A 38 -5.08 -6.28 3.52
CA VAL A 38 -6.34 -5.52 3.51
C VAL A 38 -7.16 -5.87 4.74
N ASP A 39 -8.01 -4.96 5.19
CA ASP A 39 -9.05 -5.27 6.16
C ASP A 39 -10.41 -5.53 5.50
N SER A 40 -11.41 -5.86 6.32
CA SER A 40 -12.80 -6.10 5.90
C SER A 40 -13.76 -4.97 6.28
N LEU A 41 -13.29 -3.75 6.53
CA LEU A 41 -14.16 -2.61 6.80
C LEU A 41 -14.82 -2.10 5.52
N ASP A 42 -15.86 -1.29 5.69
CA ASP A 42 -16.45 -0.47 4.62
C ASP A 42 -16.19 1.01 4.94
N SER A 43 -15.27 1.71 4.27
CA SER A 43 -14.44 1.31 3.12
C SER A 43 -13.24 0.42 3.49
N CYS A 44 -12.88 -0.50 2.59
CA CYS A 44 -11.77 -1.44 2.79
C CYS A 44 -10.44 -0.69 2.94
N GLY A 45 -9.73 -0.92 4.04
CA GLY A 45 -8.38 -0.43 4.27
C GLY A 45 -7.35 -1.29 3.56
N VAL A 46 -6.31 -0.63 3.03
CA VAL A 46 -5.19 -1.27 2.32
C VAL A 46 -3.88 -0.82 2.93
N TYR A 47 -2.98 -1.77 3.21
CA TYR A 47 -1.77 -1.53 3.96
C TYR A 47 -0.61 -2.22 3.27
N PHE A 48 0.52 -1.53 3.08
CA PHE A 48 1.71 -2.18 2.56
C PHE A 48 3.00 -1.68 3.17
N GLY A 49 3.94 -2.60 3.32
CA GLY A 49 5.30 -2.36 3.79
C GLY A 49 6.30 -2.36 2.65
N THR A 50 7.36 -1.58 2.80
CA THR A 50 8.45 -1.52 1.83
C THR A 50 9.75 -2.04 2.42
N THR A 51 10.66 -2.49 1.56
CA THR A 51 12.03 -2.85 1.98
C THR A 51 12.86 -1.66 2.47
N GLY A 52 12.37 -0.43 2.26
CA GLY A 52 12.95 0.81 2.79
C GLY A 52 12.50 1.17 4.20
N GLY A 53 11.67 0.34 4.86
CA GLY A 53 11.26 0.56 6.24
C GLY A 53 10.02 1.44 6.44
N GLN A 54 9.33 1.82 5.36
CA GLN A 54 8.05 2.53 5.44
C GLN A 54 6.87 1.55 5.39
N VAL A 55 5.83 1.86 6.17
CA VAL A 55 4.49 1.25 6.05
C VAL A 55 3.50 2.34 5.67
N TYR A 56 2.78 2.12 4.58
CA TYR A 56 1.72 2.99 4.09
C TYR A 56 0.36 2.36 4.37
N ALA A 57 -0.62 3.21 4.65
CA ALA A 57 -2.01 2.81 4.83
C ALA A 57 -2.92 3.71 3.99
N SER A 58 -4.03 3.14 3.55
CA SER A 58 -5.18 3.81 2.98
C SER A 58 -6.41 3.31 3.71
N ALA A 59 -7.31 4.22 4.11
CA ALA A 59 -8.59 3.91 4.73
C ALA A 59 -9.77 4.07 3.75
N ASP A 60 -9.48 4.31 2.47
CA ASP A 60 -10.44 4.64 1.41
C ASP A 60 -10.22 3.79 0.15
N SER A 61 -9.94 2.49 0.34
CA SER A 61 -9.73 1.53 -0.75
C SER A 61 -8.59 1.89 -1.72
N GLY A 62 -7.61 2.64 -1.23
CA GLY A 62 -6.41 3.07 -1.95
C GLY A 62 -6.54 4.43 -2.64
N ASP A 63 -7.64 5.16 -2.49
CA ASP A 63 -7.81 6.47 -3.15
C ASP A 63 -6.85 7.54 -2.57
N SER A 64 -6.46 7.44 -1.30
CA SER A 64 -5.40 8.23 -0.67
C SER A 64 -4.53 7.41 0.28
N TRP A 65 -3.25 7.75 0.35
CA TRP A 65 -2.25 7.04 1.15
C TRP A 65 -1.56 7.95 2.15
N MET A 66 -1.26 7.39 3.32
CA MET A 66 -0.40 8.03 4.31
C MET A 66 0.66 7.05 4.84
N PRO A 67 1.89 7.51 5.09
CA PRO A 67 2.87 6.72 5.82
C PRO A 67 2.50 6.70 7.31
N ILE A 68 2.17 5.52 7.84
CA ILE A 68 1.82 5.34 9.25
C ILE A 68 3.04 5.01 10.12
N VAL A 69 4.10 4.46 9.51
CA VAL A 69 5.39 4.19 10.16
C VAL A 69 6.53 4.43 9.17
N ARG A 70 7.67 4.90 9.69
CA ARG A 70 8.92 5.11 8.95
C ARG A 70 10.11 4.55 9.74
N ASP A 71 11.26 4.43 9.08
CA ASP A 71 12.56 4.12 9.68
C ASP A 71 12.65 2.76 10.38
N LEU A 72 11.86 1.79 9.91
CA LEU A 72 12.03 0.39 10.28
C LEU A 72 13.18 -0.27 9.48
N PRO A 73 13.68 -1.43 9.93
CA PRO A 73 14.29 -2.40 9.03
C PRO A 73 13.33 -2.78 7.88
N ALA A 74 13.84 -3.50 6.88
CA ALA A 74 13.03 -3.96 5.76
C ALA A 74 11.76 -4.70 6.23
N VAL A 75 10.59 -4.25 5.77
CA VAL A 75 9.31 -4.85 6.14
C VAL A 75 9.10 -6.11 5.30
N LEU A 76 9.09 -7.27 5.96
CA LEU A 76 8.96 -8.57 5.29
C LEU A 76 7.52 -9.01 5.10
N SER A 77 6.66 -8.65 6.05
CA SER A 77 5.24 -9.00 6.06
C SER A 77 4.43 -7.89 6.71
N VAL A 78 3.19 -7.71 6.26
CA VAL A 78 2.17 -6.89 6.91
C VAL A 78 0.94 -7.77 7.06
N GLU A 79 0.34 -7.76 8.24
CA GLU A 79 -0.90 -8.46 8.56
C GLU A 79 -1.81 -7.47 9.26
N VAL A 80 -3.11 -7.56 8.99
CA VAL A 80 -4.12 -6.65 9.54
C VAL A 80 -5.28 -7.45 10.10
N GLN A 81 -5.79 -6.97 11.24
CA GLN A 81 -6.94 -7.55 11.91
C GLN A 81 -7.90 -6.44 12.32
N THR A 82 -9.16 -6.62 11.99
CA THR A 82 -10.28 -5.82 12.51
C THR A 82 -11.01 -6.60 13.59
N LEU A 83 -11.62 -5.86 14.51
CA LEU A 83 -12.51 -6.42 15.55
C LEU A 83 -13.90 -6.72 14.99
#